data_AF-A0A4Z1G8H6-F1
#
_entry.id   AF-A0A4Z1G8H6-F1
#
_cell.length_a   1.000
_cell.length_b   1.000
_cell.length_c   1.000
_cell.angle_alpha   90.00
_cell.angle_beta   90.00
_cell.angle_gamma   90.00
#
_symmetry.space_group_name_H-M   'P 1'
#
loop_
_entity.id
_entity.type
_entity.pdbx_description
1 polymer ?
#
loop_
_entity_poly.entity_id
_entity_poly.type
_entity_poly.pdbx_seq_one_letter_code
_entity_poly.pdbx_strand_id
1 'polypeptide(L)'
;MSDLQRSFVKPKLPKFAPPEFNEADEEEEEIDMPSELPDLPIDDDSSSASSASSTGTIIPSSNQNLFARPQGVPNKRTMDQIPWTTYFERELFLERKLGAETIMHHAYLTSPVGSAPLFITHHGAGSSGLSFAVLTSEIRKKLPSAGVLSLDARGHGSTDISPEAELLDLSLETLSSDLLYVIEATKDKMRWKQLPPLVLVGHSLGGAVITDVAKGGKLGNSVLGYAVLDVVEGSAMDALQSMQTYLSTRPLGFPSLQSGIEWHMRSRTIRNSLSARTSVPGLLKHNEEASGSRSWTWRTNLGATQPFWEGWFVGLSKKFLEARGGKLLLLAGTDRLDKELTIGQMQGKYALQVFPEAGHFVHEDLPEKTAMVLVDFYSRNDRSALILPPKVSDLIRAGKRV
;
A
#
# COMPACT_ATOMS: atom_id res chain seq x y z
N MET A 1 -59.11 -1.70 43.59
CA MET A 1 -60.23 -2.60 43.23
C MET A 1 -60.37 -2.61 41.71
N SER A 2 -60.99 -3.67 41.17
CA SER A 2 -61.33 -3.87 39.75
C SER A 2 -60.21 -4.36 38.82
N ASP A 3 -59.91 -5.64 38.90
CA ASP A 3 -59.57 -6.45 37.72
C ASP A 3 -60.75 -6.51 36.73
N LEU A 4 -60.48 -6.70 35.43
CA LEU A 4 -61.11 -7.71 34.54
C LEU A 4 -60.88 -7.46 33.03
N GLN A 5 -60.18 -8.41 32.36
CA GLN A 5 -60.41 -8.92 30.98
C GLN A 5 -60.22 -7.93 29.78
N ARG A 6 -59.79 -8.24 28.53
CA ARG A 6 -59.63 -9.44 27.64
C ARG A 6 -58.64 -9.06 26.48
N SER A 7 -58.09 -9.91 25.58
CA SER A 7 -57.77 -11.37 25.56
C SER A 7 -57.12 -11.81 24.20
N PHE A 8 -55.88 -12.35 24.17
CA PHE A 8 -55.18 -13.01 23.01
C PHE A 8 -54.83 -12.11 21.79
N VAL A 9 -53.81 -12.35 20.92
CA VAL A 9 -53.08 -13.56 20.45
C VAL A 9 -51.56 -13.26 20.22
N LYS A 10 -50.68 -14.27 20.33
CA LYS A 10 -49.28 -14.23 19.81
C LYS A 10 -49.04 -15.41 18.85
N PRO A 11 -48.38 -15.23 17.68
CA PRO A 11 -47.91 -16.35 16.86
C PRO A 11 -46.60 -16.94 17.42
N LYS A 12 -46.44 -18.27 17.31
CA LYS A 12 -45.18 -18.99 17.56
C LYS A 12 -44.51 -19.31 16.22
N LEU A 13 -43.19 -19.14 16.14
CA LEU A 13 -42.33 -19.74 15.12
C LEU A 13 -41.39 -20.76 15.79
N PRO A 14 -41.06 -21.89 15.12
CA PRO A 14 -40.27 -22.96 15.72
C PRO A 14 -38.78 -22.62 15.78
N LYS A 15 -38.11 -23.15 16.81
CA LYS A 15 -36.64 -23.13 16.92
C LYS A 15 -36.08 -24.39 16.24
N PHE A 16 -35.13 -24.21 15.32
CA PHE A 16 -34.24 -25.29 14.88
C PHE A 16 -32.91 -25.17 15.65
N ALA A 17 -32.35 -26.32 16.04
CA ALA A 17 -31.01 -26.41 16.62
C ALA A 17 -29.98 -26.61 15.50
N PRO A 18 -28.74 -26.09 15.64
CA PRO A 18 -27.67 -26.37 14.69
C PRO A 18 -27.15 -27.81 14.85
N PRO A 19 -26.75 -28.49 13.76
CA PRO A 19 -26.08 -29.78 13.84
C PRO A 19 -24.62 -29.61 14.30
N GLU A 20 -24.13 -30.58 15.07
CA GLU A 20 -22.70 -30.78 15.31
C GLU A 20 -22.04 -31.31 14.03
N PHE A 21 -20.84 -30.84 13.72
CA PHE A 21 -19.99 -31.40 12.67
C PHE A 21 -18.62 -31.69 13.27
N ASN A 22 -18.12 -32.90 13.01
CA ASN A 22 -16.95 -33.49 13.64
C ASN A 22 -16.02 -33.94 12.52
N GLU A 23 -14.96 -33.18 12.26
CA GLU A 23 -13.98 -33.49 11.21
C GLU A 23 -12.71 -34.08 11.83
N ALA A 24 -12.68 -35.41 11.85
CA ALA A 24 -11.49 -36.24 11.96
C ALA A 24 -11.62 -37.37 10.92
N ASP A 25 -10.49 -37.80 10.38
CA ASP A 25 -10.31 -38.95 9.47
C ASP A 25 -10.94 -38.85 8.06
N GLU A 26 -10.17 -38.32 7.10
CA GLU A 26 -10.13 -38.86 5.73
C GLU A 26 -8.66 -38.97 5.28
N GLU A 27 -8.16 -40.20 5.18
CA GLU A 27 -6.86 -40.56 4.59
C GLU A 27 -7.03 -40.93 3.10
N GLU A 28 -5.98 -40.67 2.32
CA GLU A 28 -5.56 -41.35 1.07
C GLU A 28 -6.62 -41.98 0.13
N GLU A 29 -6.85 -41.35 -1.03
CA GLU A 29 -7.07 -42.09 -2.29
C GLU A 29 -6.14 -41.56 -3.40
N GLU A 30 -5.36 -42.47 -4.00
CA GLU A 30 -4.56 -42.22 -5.20
C GLU A 30 -5.47 -42.16 -6.44
N ILE A 31 -5.29 -41.17 -7.32
CA ILE A 31 -5.83 -41.23 -8.69
C ILE A 31 -4.75 -40.91 -9.75
N ASP A 32 -4.54 -41.96 -10.53
CA ASP A 32 -3.73 -42.21 -11.73
C ASP A 32 -3.44 -41.05 -12.71
N MET A 33 -2.29 -41.17 -13.39
CA MET A 33 -1.75 -40.25 -14.40
C MET A 33 -1.95 -40.80 -15.83
N PRO A 34 -2.58 -40.05 -16.75
CA PRO A 34 -2.46 -40.32 -18.18
C PRO A 34 -1.35 -39.48 -18.82
N SER A 35 -0.45 -40.15 -19.54
CA SER A 35 0.64 -39.54 -20.32
C SER A 35 0.27 -39.25 -21.78
N GLU A 36 1.12 -38.45 -22.43
CA GLU A 36 1.25 -38.23 -23.89
C GLU A 36 0.21 -37.37 -24.63
N LEU A 37 0.72 -36.32 -25.29
CA LEU A 37 0.49 -35.90 -26.70
C LEU A 37 1.43 -34.68 -26.99
N PRO A 38 1.76 -34.34 -28.26
CA PRO A 38 3.16 -34.38 -28.67
C PRO A 38 3.79 -33.04 -29.13
N ASP A 39 5.06 -33.13 -29.53
CA ASP A 39 5.94 -32.06 -30.01
C ASP A 39 5.36 -31.16 -31.12
N LEU A 40 5.66 -29.86 -31.01
CA LEU A 40 5.71 -28.91 -32.14
C LEU A 40 6.96 -28.01 -32.00
N PRO A 41 7.54 -27.55 -33.13
CA PRO A 41 8.98 -27.34 -33.23
C PRO A 41 9.51 -26.04 -32.63
N ILE A 42 10.80 -26.10 -32.27
CA ILE A 42 11.64 -24.95 -31.91
C ILE A 42 12.30 -24.44 -33.19
N ASP A 43 11.95 -23.22 -33.61
CA ASP A 43 12.75 -22.49 -34.60
C ASP A 43 13.93 -21.82 -33.89
N ASP A 44 15.13 -22.36 -34.11
CA ASP A 44 16.40 -21.87 -33.58
C ASP A 44 17.15 -21.10 -34.67
N ASP A 45 17.17 -19.77 -34.56
CA ASP A 45 17.87 -18.89 -35.50
C ASP A 45 18.67 -17.83 -34.72
N SER A 46 19.92 -18.15 -34.43
CA SER A 46 20.87 -17.23 -33.80
C SER A 46 22.30 -17.45 -34.31
N SER A 47 22.61 -16.77 -35.42
CA SER A 47 23.96 -16.69 -35.97
C SER A 47 24.91 -15.94 -35.04
N SER A 48 26.10 -16.50 -34.82
CA SER A 48 27.17 -15.91 -34.01
C SER A 48 27.95 -14.81 -34.76
N ALA A 49 28.34 -13.75 -34.06
CA ALA A 49 29.46 -12.88 -34.49
C ALA A 49 30.15 -12.22 -33.29
N SER A 50 31.28 -12.79 -32.86
CA SER A 50 32.20 -12.16 -31.91
C SER A 50 33.07 -11.12 -32.59
N SER A 51 33.40 -10.02 -31.91
CA SER A 51 34.63 -9.25 -32.16
C SER A 51 35.04 -8.47 -30.92
N ALA A 52 36.32 -8.55 -30.57
CA ALA A 52 36.89 -7.96 -29.36
C ALA A 52 37.52 -6.58 -29.64
N SER A 53 37.60 -5.75 -28.61
CA SER A 53 38.69 -4.77 -28.47
C SER A 53 38.91 -4.43 -27.00
N SER A 54 40.17 -4.47 -26.57
CA SER A 54 40.59 -4.27 -25.18
C SER A 54 41.21 -2.89 -25.01
N THR A 55 40.69 -2.06 -24.09
CA THR A 55 41.40 -0.87 -23.58
C THR A 55 41.08 -0.58 -22.10
N GLY A 56 42.15 -0.49 -21.31
CA GLY A 56 42.30 0.45 -20.18
C GLY A 56 41.26 0.44 -19.05
N THR A 57 41.50 -0.36 -18.01
CA THR A 57 40.79 -0.28 -16.72
C THR A 57 41.00 1.06 -16.01
N ILE A 58 39.91 1.77 -15.71
CA ILE A 58 39.82 2.73 -14.60
C ILE A 58 38.55 2.37 -13.81
N ILE A 59 38.68 2.15 -12.51
CA ILE A 59 37.57 1.78 -11.62
C ILE A 59 37.11 3.05 -10.86
N PRO A 60 35.89 3.56 -11.09
CA PRO A 60 35.27 4.56 -10.22
C PRO A 60 34.57 3.88 -9.03
N SER A 61 34.54 4.56 -7.89
CA SER A 61 33.95 4.07 -6.64
C SER A 61 32.43 3.86 -6.71
N SER A 62 31.95 2.83 -6.00
CA SER A 62 30.65 2.18 -6.18
C SER A 62 29.43 2.85 -5.54
N ASN A 63 29.45 4.16 -5.24
CA ASN A 63 28.46 4.78 -4.32
C ASN A 63 27.52 5.85 -4.90
N GLN A 64 27.56 6.23 -6.18
CA GLN A 64 26.60 7.21 -6.75
C GLN A 64 26.19 6.90 -8.21
N ASN A 65 25.12 6.10 -8.37
CA ASN A 65 24.47 5.89 -9.67
C ASN A 65 23.49 7.03 -9.98
N LEU A 66 24.00 8.17 -10.46
CA LEU A 66 23.21 9.38 -10.69
C LEU A 66 22.17 9.29 -11.83
N PHE A 67 22.25 8.29 -12.71
CA PHE A 67 21.23 8.01 -13.74
C PHE A 67 21.16 6.50 -14.05
N ALA A 68 20.08 5.83 -13.64
CA ALA A 68 19.82 4.43 -13.96
C ALA A 68 18.97 4.29 -15.24
N ARG A 69 19.36 3.39 -16.15
CA ARG A 69 18.50 2.95 -17.27
C ARG A 69 17.62 1.78 -16.83
N PRO A 70 16.34 1.69 -17.25
CA PRO A 70 15.47 0.58 -16.87
C PRO A 70 15.99 -0.73 -17.47
N GLN A 71 16.29 -1.71 -16.62
CA GLN A 71 16.55 -3.09 -17.03
C GLN A 71 15.23 -3.86 -17.15
N GLY A 72 15.12 -4.72 -18.16
CA GLY A 72 13.95 -5.56 -18.39
C GLY A 72 13.74 -6.62 -17.31
N VAL A 73 12.51 -7.10 -17.18
CA VAL A 73 12.10 -8.05 -16.13
C VAL A 73 12.81 -9.41 -16.31
N PRO A 74 13.48 -9.96 -15.28
CA PRO A 74 14.17 -11.26 -15.39
C PRO A 74 13.23 -12.45 -15.59
N ASN A 75 13.79 -13.52 -16.15
CA ASN A 75 13.08 -14.71 -16.60
C ASN A 75 12.29 -15.42 -15.48
N LYS A 76 11.19 -16.10 -15.83
CA LYS A 76 10.07 -16.47 -14.92
C LYS A 76 10.37 -17.60 -13.90
N ARG A 77 11.62 -18.09 -13.82
CA ARG A 77 11.99 -19.32 -13.07
C ARG A 77 12.79 -19.07 -11.77
N THR A 78 13.26 -17.87 -11.50
CA THR A 78 14.02 -17.57 -10.28
C THR A 78 13.28 -16.57 -9.39
N MET A 79 13.35 -16.77 -8.07
CA MET A 79 12.81 -15.86 -7.05
C MET A 79 13.74 -14.68 -6.76
N ASP A 80 14.53 -14.27 -7.75
CA ASP A 80 15.50 -13.19 -7.62
C ASP A 80 14.83 -11.84 -7.44
N GLN A 81 15.43 -10.97 -6.64
CA GLN A 81 14.97 -9.61 -6.42
C GLN A 81 14.77 -8.86 -7.74
N ILE A 82 13.68 -8.11 -7.84
CA ILE A 82 13.48 -7.11 -8.87
C ILE A 82 13.82 -5.74 -8.26
N PRO A 83 14.71 -4.95 -8.88
CA PRO A 83 15.14 -3.67 -8.31
C PRO A 83 14.02 -2.62 -8.38
N TRP A 84 14.02 -1.68 -7.43
CA TRP A 84 13.03 -0.60 -7.39
C TRP A 84 13.04 0.28 -8.65
N THR A 85 14.19 0.37 -9.32
CA THR A 85 14.40 1.13 -10.58
C THR A 85 13.59 0.61 -11.76
N THR A 86 13.00 -0.59 -11.67
CA THR A 86 12.01 -1.09 -12.63
C THR A 86 10.67 -0.33 -12.54
N TYR A 87 10.37 0.29 -11.40
CA TYR A 87 9.06 0.88 -11.09
C TYR A 87 9.08 2.38 -10.84
N PHE A 88 10.16 2.90 -10.24
CA PHE A 88 10.29 4.32 -9.89
C PHE A 88 11.45 4.98 -10.65
N GLU A 89 11.29 6.27 -10.91
CA GLU A 89 12.27 7.10 -11.61
C GLU A 89 13.51 7.39 -10.76
N ARG A 90 13.33 7.59 -9.45
CA ARG A 90 14.39 7.95 -8.50
C ARG A 90 14.00 7.60 -7.06
N GLU A 91 15.00 7.56 -6.19
CA GLU A 91 14.84 7.54 -4.73
C GLU A 91 15.22 8.91 -4.12
N LEU A 92 14.63 9.24 -2.98
CA LEU A 92 14.79 10.51 -2.29
C LEU A 92 15.13 10.27 -0.81
N PHE A 93 16.31 10.71 -0.41
CA PHE A 93 16.68 10.89 1.00
C PHE A 93 16.40 12.33 1.45
N LEU A 94 15.62 12.50 2.52
CA LEU A 94 15.06 13.77 3.00
C LEU A 94 15.36 13.95 4.49
N GLU A 95 16.43 14.68 4.80
CA GLU A 95 16.93 14.91 6.17
C GLU A 95 16.01 15.84 6.98
N ARG A 96 15.51 15.35 8.12
CA ARG A 96 14.72 16.09 9.12
C ARG A 96 15.45 16.12 10.45
N LYS A 97 15.70 17.31 11.02
CA LYS A 97 16.27 17.45 12.38
C LYS A 97 15.18 17.72 13.40
N LEU A 98 15.17 16.94 14.47
CA LEU A 98 14.22 16.99 15.58
C LEU A 98 14.99 17.01 16.91
N GLY A 99 15.47 18.19 17.31
CA GLY A 99 16.27 18.34 18.51
C GLY A 99 17.62 17.63 18.38
N ALA A 100 17.81 16.55 19.14
CA ALA A 100 19.01 15.71 19.09
C ALA A 100 18.95 14.61 18.01
N GLU A 101 17.75 14.27 17.52
CA GLU A 101 17.55 13.24 16.50
C GLU A 101 17.63 13.83 15.09
N THR A 102 18.23 13.09 14.17
CA THR A 102 18.17 13.33 12.73
C THR A 102 17.53 12.13 12.05
N ILE A 103 16.38 12.34 11.40
CA ILE A 103 15.67 11.33 10.63
C ILE A 103 15.98 11.54 9.16
N MET A 104 16.53 10.52 8.51
CA MET A 104 16.71 10.51 7.06
C MET A 104 15.50 9.79 6.45
N HIS A 105 14.44 10.54 6.13
CA HIS A 105 13.26 9.96 5.49
C HIS A 105 13.58 9.50 4.08
N HIS A 106 13.10 8.32 3.73
CA HIS A 106 13.26 7.74 2.41
C HIS A 106 11.94 7.67 1.64
N ALA A 107 11.97 7.97 0.34
CA ALA A 107 10.83 7.77 -0.54
C ALA A 107 11.25 7.52 -1.99
N TYR A 108 10.52 6.63 -2.66
CA TYR A 108 10.59 6.43 -4.10
C TYR A 108 9.68 7.43 -4.82
N LEU A 109 10.16 8.01 -5.93
CA LEU A 109 9.41 8.97 -6.72
C LEU A 109 9.43 8.59 -8.21
N THR A 110 8.26 8.67 -8.84
CA THR A 110 8.13 9.00 -10.27
C THR A 110 7.46 10.37 -10.39
N SER A 111 8.07 11.29 -11.13
CA SER A 111 7.61 12.68 -11.21
C SER A 111 6.32 12.81 -12.04
N PRO A 112 5.33 13.62 -11.61
CA PRO A 112 4.16 13.94 -12.42
C PRO A 112 4.54 14.86 -13.59
N VAL A 113 3.84 14.72 -14.72
CA VAL A 113 4.09 15.50 -15.93
C VAL A 113 2.95 16.51 -16.15
N GLY A 114 3.30 17.79 -16.27
CA GLY A 114 2.34 18.87 -16.51
C GLY A 114 1.43 19.10 -15.29
N SER A 115 0.11 19.03 -15.49
CA SER A 115 -0.91 19.19 -14.44
C SER A 115 -1.44 17.87 -13.87
N ALA A 116 -0.80 16.74 -14.21
CA ALA A 116 -1.20 15.41 -13.76
C ALA A 116 -1.07 15.24 -12.24
N PRO A 117 -1.79 14.27 -11.63
CA PRO A 117 -1.80 14.10 -10.20
C PRO A 117 -0.51 13.46 -9.68
N LEU A 118 -0.24 13.69 -8.40
CA LEU A 118 0.71 12.91 -7.61
C LEU A 118 -0.08 11.98 -6.68
N PHE A 119 0.03 10.67 -6.91
CA PHE A 119 -0.43 9.67 -5.94
C PHE A 119 0.62 9.58 -4.82
N ILE A 120 0.22 9.81 -3.57
CA ILE A 120 1.11 9.68 -2.41
C ILE A 120 0.71 8.41 -1.66
N THR A 121 1.59 7.42 -1.59
CA THR A 121 1.27 6.08 -1.10
C THR A 121 1.97 5.77 0.23
N HIS A 122 1.19 5.43 1.26
CA HIS A 122 1.69 5.05 2.59
C HIS A 122 1.39 3.57 2.89
N HIS A 123 2.41 2.81 3.27
CA HIS A 123 2.30 1.37 3.48
C HIS A 123 1.73 0.99 4.86
N GLY A 124 1.31 -0.27 5.00
CA GLY A 124 0.91 -0.88 6.27
C GLY A 124 2.10 -1.17 7.19
N ALA A 125 1.83 -1.45 8.47
CA ALA A 125 2.86 -1.71 9.47
C ALA A 125 3.69 -2.96 9.11
N GLY A 126 5.02 -2.88 9.23
CA GLY A 126 5.94 -3.95 8.85
C GLY A 126 6.16 -4.14 7.34
N SER A 127 5.59 -3.25 6.50
CA SER A 127 5.83 -3.18 5.06
C SER A 127 6.82 -2.05 4.69
N SER A 128 6.89 -1.66 3.42
CA SER A 128 7.71 -0.55 2.90
C SER A 128 7.03 0.12 1.69
N GLY A 129 7.54 1.26 1.22
CA GLY A 129 7.07 1.94 0.01
C GLY A 129 7.14 1.05 -1.25
N LEU A 130 8.00 0.03 -1.24
CA LEU A 130 8.06 -0.96 -2.32
C LEU A 130 6.80 -1.81 -2.47
N SER A 131 5.92 -1.87 -1.47
CA SER A 131 4.59 -2.49 -1.62
C SER A 131 3.73 -1.81 -2.71
N PHE A 132 3.99 -0.54 -3.04
CA PHE A 132 3.30 0.15 -4.12
C PHE A 132 4.07 0.14 -5.46
N ALA A 133 5.17 -0.60 -5.58
CA ALA A 133 6.00 -0.61 -6.78
C ALA A 133 5.25 -1.13 -8.02
N VAL A 134 4.61 -2.31 -7.93
CA VAL A 134 3.85 -2.85 -9.06
C VAL A 134 2.62 -1.97 -9.37
N LEU A 135 1.91 -1.50 -8.34
CA LEU A 135 0.80 -0.56 -8.49
C LEU A 135 1.22 0.72 -9.25
N THR A 136 2.43 1.24 -8.98
CA THR A 136 2.98 2.42 -9.67
C THR A 136 3.08 2.20 -11.18
N SER A 137 3.52 1.02 -11.61
CA SER A 137 3.56 0.67 -13.05
C SER A 137 2.14 0.58 -13.63
N GLU A 138 1.20 -0.06 -12.94
CA GLU A 138 -0.18 -0.19 -13.43
C GLU A 138 -0.94 1.16 -13.48
N ILE A 139 -0.70 2.06 -12.51
CA ILE A 139 -1.21 3.44 -12.56
C ILE A 139 -0.64 4.15 -13.79
N ARG A 140 0.68 4.06 -14.04
CA ARG A 140 1.31 4.75 -15.17
C ARG A 140 1.00 4.15 -16.54
N LYS A 141 0.63 2.86 -16.63
CA LYS A 141 0.06 2.29 -17.86
C LYS A 141 -1.28 2.93 -18.23
N LYS A 142 -2.12 3.24 -17.24
CA LYS A 142 -3.46 3.82 -17.44
C LYS A 142 -3.44 5.36 -17.49
N LEU A 143 -2.53 6.01 -16.76
CA LEU A 143 -2.31 7.46 -16.74
C LEU A 143 -0.81 7.78 -16.82
N PRO A 144 -0.20 7.81 -18.02
CA PRO A 144 1.26 7.90 -18.20
C PRO A 144 1.95 9.13 -17.61
N SER A 145 1.20 10.22 -17.44
CA SER A 145 1.63 11.48 -16.84
C SER A 145 1.54 11.51 -15.32
N ALA A 146 0.90 10.53 -14.66
CA ALA A 146 0.79 10.48 -13.21
C ALA A 146 2.16 10.34 -12.54
N GLY A 147 2.36 11.10 -11.47
CA GLY A 147 3.44 10.89 -10.53
C GLY A 147 3.01 9.94 -9.41
N VAL A 148 3.98 9.26 -8.81
CA VAL A 148 3.78 8.49 -7.57
C VAL A 148 4.93 8.77 -6.61
N LEU A 149 4.61 9.17 -5.38
CA LEU A 149 5.54 9.32 -4.26
C LEU A 149 5.21 8.24 -3.22
N SER A 150 6.07 7.23 -3.09
CA SER A 150 5.91 6.15 -2.13
C SER A 150 6.99 6.23 -1.06
N LEU A 151 6.57 6.56 0.17
CA LEU A 151 7.50 6.75 1.29
C LEU A 151 7.70 5.46 2.10
N ASP A 152 8.86 5.36 2.74
CA ASP A 152 9.07 4.46 3.86
C ASP A 152 8.79 5.20 5.17
N ALA A 153 7.89 4.67 5.99
CA ALA A 153 7.64 5.20 7.32
C ALA A 153 8.89 5.07 8.22
N ARG A 154 8.98 5.86 9.30
CA ARG A 154 10.03 5.70 10.32
C ARG A 154 10.14 4.25 10.81
N GLY A 155 11.37 3.76 10.95
CA GLY A 155 11.63 2.36 11.33
C GLY A 155 11.27 1.31 10.27
N HIS A 156 11.01 1.72 9.03
CA HIS A 156 10.68 0.84 7.89
C HIS A 156 11.54 1.19 6.66
N GLY A 157 11.68 0.23 5.74
CA GLY A 157 12.40 0.40 4.47
C GLY A 157 13.79 1.03 4.62
N SER A 158 14.09 2.11 3.89
CA SER A 158 15.38 2.82 4.01
C SER A 158 15.30 4.12 4.80
N THR A 159 14.22 4.36 5.56
CA THR A 159 14.14 5.51 6.49
C THR A 159 14.94 5.20 7.75
N ASP A 160 15.96 6.02 8.01
CA ASP A 160 16.93 5.84 9.10
C ASP A 160 16.85 6.95 10.15
N ILE A 161 17.28 6.67 11.39
CA ILE A 161 17.21 7.59 12.54
C ILE A 161 18.53 7.54 13.31
N SER A 162 19.16 8.71 13.47
CA SER A 162 20.44 8.85 14.16
C SER A 162 20.35 9.86 15.32
N PRO A 163 20.79 9.52 16.55
CA PRO A 163 21.21 8.18 16.97
C PRO A 163 20.07 7.15 16.95
N GLU A 164 20.40 5.86 16.98
CA GLU A 164 19.39 4.80 17.07
C GLU A 164 18.59 4.95 18.38
N ALA A 165 17.27 5.14 18.27
CA ALA A 165 16.40 5.39 19.40
C ALA A 165 15.99 4.09 20.10
N GLU A 166 16.15 4.02 21.42
CA GLU A 166 15.72 2.86 22.23
C GLU A 166 14.20 2.59 22.11
N LEU A 167 13.40 3.66 21.94
CA LEU A 167 11.96 3.60 21.75
C LEU A 167 11.55 4.51 20.60
N LEU A 168 11.07 3.90 19.50
CA LEU A 168 10.57 4.63 18.35
C LEU A 168 9.11 5.06 18.57
N ASP A 169 8.86 6.38 18.66
CA ASP A 169 7.49 6.89 18.61
C ASP A 169 6.87 6.63 17.22
N LEU A 170 5.86 5.76 17.19
CA LEU A 170 5.05 5.41 16.04
C LEU A 170 3.58 5.84 16.23
N SER A 171 3.31 6.82 17.09
CA SER A 171 1.97 7.40 17.24
C SER A 171 1.44 7.96 15.91
N LEU A 172 0.10 7.95 15.78
CA LEU A 172 -0.57 8.41 14.57
C LEU A 172 -0.24 9.89 14.24
N GLU A 173 -0.09 10.74 15.26
CA GLU A 173 0.29 12.14 15.09
C GLU A 173 1.71 12.29 14.52
N THR A 174 2.66 11.51 15.04
CA THR A 174 4.06 11.52 14.59
C THR A 174 4.20 10.97 13.17
N LEU A 175 3.51 9.87 12.83
CA LEU A 175 3.46 9.35 11.46
C LEU A 175 2.81 10.35 10.48
N SER A 176 1.76 11.04 10.90
CA SER A 176 1.12 12.10 10.10
C SER A 176 2.03 13.31 9.90
N SER A 177 2.80 13.67 10.93
CA SER A 177 3.83 14.72 10.88
C SER A 177 4.95 14.38 9.90
N ASP A 178 5.40 13.13 9.87
CA ASP A 178 6.40 12.63 8.91
C ASP A 178 5.88 12.64 7.47
N LEU A 179 4.67 12.15 7.23
CA LEU A 179 4.06 12.17 5.89
C LEU A 179 3.98 13.60 5.33
N LEU A 180 3.53 14.55 6.15
CA LEU A 180 3.50 15.97 5.80
C LEU A 180 4.90 16.53 5.50
N TYR A 181 5.90 16.16 6.31
CA TYR A 181 7.28 16.57 6.09
C TYR A 181 7.83 16.05 4.75
N VAL A 182 7.64 14.75 4.47
CA VAL A 182 8.10 14.10 3.22
C VAL A 182 7.46 14.75 1.99
N ILE A 183 6.19 15.14 2.05
CA ILE A 183 5.50 15.81 0.93
C ILE A 183 6.10 17.19 0.63
N GLU A 184 6.27 18.04 1.64
CA GLU A 184 6.83 19.39 1.44
C GLU A 184 8.32 19.33 1.09
N ALA A 185 9.11 18.49 1.75
CA ALA A 185 10.52 18.30 1.44
C ALA A 185 10.73 17.71 0.03
N THR A 186 9.83 16.86 -0.45
CA THR A 186 9.83 16.39 -1.85
C THR A 186 9.57 17.53 -2.82
N LYS A 187 8.54 18.35 -2.57
CA LYS A 187 8.20 19.52 -3.40
C LYS A 187 9.36 20.52 -3.48
N ASP A 188 10.03 20.79 -2.37
CA ASP A 188 11.20 21.68 -2.33
C ASP A 188 12.40 21.07 -3.08
N LYS A 189 12.72 19.78 -2.84
CA LYS A 189 13.81 19.05 -3.51
C LYS A 189 13.60 18.93 -5.02
N MET A 190 12.34 18.75 -5.44
CA MET A 190 11.92 18.70 -6.84
C MET A 190 11.64 20.08 -7.46
N ARG A 191 11.77 21.17 -6.67
CA ARG A 191 11.57 22.57 -7.07
C ARG A 191 10.19 22.85 -7.67
N TRP A 192 9.15 22.19 -7.17
CA TRP A 192 7.78 22.40 -7.60
C TRP A 192 7.25 23.74 -7.05
N LYS A 193 6.84 24.65 -7.95
CA LYS A 193 6.28 25.97 -7.58
C LYS A 193 5.06 25.87 -6.66
N GLN A 194 4.29 24.80 -6.81
CA GLN A 194 3.13 24.44 -6.01
C GLN A 194 3.01 22.92 -5.98
N LEU A 195 2.34 22.36 -4.97
CA LEU A 195 2.03 20.93 -4.96
C LEU A 195 1.10 20.59 -6.15
N PRO A 196 1.37 19.50 -6.89
CA PRO A 196 0.43 18.92 -7.85
C PRO A 196 -0.92 18.57 -7.19
N PRO A 197 -1.97 18.26 -7.97
CA PRO A 197 -3.17 17.66 -7.42
C PRO A 197 -2.82 16.33 -6.74
N LEU A 198 -3.20 16.15 -5.48
CA LEU A 198 -2.80 15.01 -4.65
C LEU A 198 -3.95 14.01 -4.51
N VAL A 199 -3.61 12.73 -4.67
CA VAL A 199 -4.45 11.60 -4.26
C VAL A 199 -3.68 10.82 -3.22
N LEU A 200 -4.14 10.83 -1.97
CA LEU A 200 -3.50 10.05 -0.91
C LEU A 200 -4.01 8.61 -0.97
N VAL A 201 -3.13 7.63 -0.81
CA VAL A 201 -3.48 6.21 -0.82
C VAL A 201 -2.77 5.55 0.35
N GLY A 202 -3.50 4.83 1.20
CA GLY A 202 -2.89 4.20 2.37
C GLY A 202 -3.45 2.82 2.65
N HIS A 203 -2.55 1.87 2.89
CA HIS A 203 -2.90 0.50 3.28
C HIS A 203 -2.78 0.31 4.78
N SER A 204 -3.77 -0.32 5.42
CA SER A 204 -3.74 -0.65 6.84
C SER A 204 -3.37 0.57 7.70
N LEU A 205 -2.27 0.53 8.48
CA LEU A 205 -1.68 1.68 9.17
C LEU A 205 -1.59 2.94 8.30
N GLY A 206 -1.08 2.83 7.07
CA GLY A 206 -0.98 3.96 6.14
C GLY A 206 -2.34 4.56 5.78
N GLY A 207 -3.40 3.75 5.79
CA GLY A 207 -4.79 4.19 5.62
C GLY A 207 -5.25 5.09 6.77
N ALA A 208 -4.80 4.82 8.00
CA ALA A 208 -5.02 5.71 9.14
C ALA A 208 -4.22 7.01 9.01
N VAL A 209 -2.93 6.93 8.68
CA VAL A 209 -2.04 8.10 8.55
C VAL A 209 -2.52 9.07 7.48
N ILE A 210 -2.85 8.59 6.27
CA ILE A 210 -3.36 9.47 5.20
C ILE A 210 -4.74 10.06 5.53
N THR A 211 -5.57 9.35 6.29
CA THR A 211 -6.87 9.84 6.75
C THR A 211 -6.71 10.95 7.79
N ASP A 212 -5.78 10.81 8.73
CA ASP A 212 -5.48 11.84 9.73
C ASP A 212 -4.87 13.10 9.09
N VAL A 213 -3.94 12.95 8.14
CA VAL A 213 -3.42 14.05 7.31
C VAL A 213 -4.52 14.75 6.51
N ALA A 214 -5.44 14.00 5.89
CA ALA A 214 -6.59 14.57 5.17
C ALA A 214 -7.57 15.30 6.11
N LYS A 215 -7.74 14.79 7.34
CA LYS A 215 -8.58 15.40 8.38
C LYS A 215 -7.96 16.70 8.94
N GLY A 216 -6.65 16.72 9.13
CA GLY A 216 -5.89 17.89 9.57
C GLY A 216 -5.82 19.02 8.55
N GLY A 217 -6.03 18.73 7.26
CA GLY A 217 -6.25 19.73 6.21
C GLY A 217 -5.05 20.61 5.86
N LYS A 218 -3.85 20.33 6.39
CA LYS A 218 -2.62 21.11 6.18
C LYS A 218 -2.19 21.21 4.71
N LEU A 219 -2.50 20.18 3.91
CA LEU A 219 -2.25 20.15 2.46
C LEU A 219 -3.30 20.96 1.63
N GLY A 220 -4.28 21.58 2.30
CA GLY A 220 -5.21 22.53 1.71
C GLY A 220 -6.01 21.98 0.52
N ASN A 221 -6.13 22.79 -0.53
CA ASN A 221 -6.92 22.45 -1.72
C ASN A 221 -6.22 21.51 -2.71
N SER A 222 -4.93 21.19 -2.50
CA SER A 222 -4.18 20.27 -3.35
C SER A 222 -4.70 18.84 -3.22
N VAL A 223 -5.21 18.43 -2.05
CA VAL A 223 -5.85 17.11 -1.89
C VAL A 223 -7.18 17.09 -2.64
N LEU A 224 -7.25 16.25 -3.67
CA LEU A 224 -8.48 15.93 -4.40
C LEU A 224 -9.32 14.92 -3.62
N GLY A 225 -8.66 13.89 -3.09
CA GLY A 225 -9.28 12.84 -2.29
C GLY A 225 -8.26 11.86 -1.74
N TYR A 226 -8.75 10.86 -1.00
CA TYR A 226 -7.95 9.84 -0.35
C TYR A 226 -8.61 8.47 -0.44
N ALA A 227 -7.77 7.44 -0.58
CA ALA A 227 -8.14 6.04 -0.72
C ALA A 227 -7.55 5.21 0.43
N VAL A 228 -8.42 4.54 1.18
CA VAL A 228 -8.06 3.63 2.27
C VAL A 228 -8.15 2.19 1.75
N LEU A 229 -7.09 1.41 1.96
CA LEU A 229 -6.98 0.02 1.52
C LEU A 229 -6.96 -0.93 2.72
N ASP A 230 -7.91 -1.86 2.73
CA ASP A 230 -8.02 -3.01 3.64
C ASP A 230 -7.86 -2.66 5.12
N VAL A 231 -8.68 -1.71 5.58
CA VAL A 231 -8.85 -1.38 6.99
C VAL A 231 -10.21 -0.73 7.25
N VAL A 232 -10.88 -1.23 8.28
CA VAL A 232 -12.07 -0.64 8.92
C VAL A 232 -11.82 -0.62 10.42
N GLU A 233 -12.24 0.43 11.13
CA GLU A 233 -11.97 0.58 12.57
C GLU A 233 -12.40 -0.65 13.38
N GLY A 234 -13.63 -1.12 13.20
CA GLY A 234 -14.15 -2.30 13.91
C GLY A 234 -13.34 -3.58 13.66
N SER A 235 -13.11 -3.95 12.40
CA SER A 235 -12.38 -5.19 12.08
C SER A 235 -10.88 -5.10 12.40
N ALA A 236 -10.27 -3.91 12.30
CA ALA A 236 -8.89 -3.69 12.72
C ALA A 236 -8.72 -3.93 14.22
N MET A 237 -9.61 -3.36 15.05
CA MET A 237 -9.58 -3.54 16.51
C MET A 237 -9.80 -5.01 16.92
N ASP A 238 -10.69 -5.73 16.24
CA ASP A 238 -10.86 -7.18 16.44
C ASP A 238 -9.59 -7.95 16.04
N ALA A 239 -8.97 -7.59 14.90
CA ALA A 239 -7.75 -8.23 14.39
C ALA A 239 -6.51 -8.02 15.28
N LEU A 240 -6.43 -6.92 16.05
CA LEU A 240 -5.31 -6.69 16.99
C LEU A 240 -5.15 -7.85 18.00
N GLN A 241 -6.23 -8.54 18.34
CA GLN A 241 -6.20 -9.66 19.28
C GLN A 241 -5.47 -10.89 18.71
N SER A 242 -5.53 -11.12 17.39
CA SER A 242 -4.87 -12.24 16.72
C SER A 242 -3.47 -11.91 16.18
N MET A 243 -3.07 -10.62 16.16
CA MET A 243 -1.75 -10.18 15.69
C MET A 243 -0.58 -10.81 16.46
N GLN A 244 -0.72 -11.12 17.75
CA GLN A 244 0.32 -11.83 18.51
C GLN A 244 0.53 -13.26 17.99
N THR A 245 -0.56 -13.96 17.67
CA THR A 245 -0.52 -15.29 17.04
C THR A 245 0.09 -15.21 15.63
N TYR A 246 -0.25 -14.19 14.85
CA TYR A 246 0.40 -13.97 13.55
C TYR A 246 1.92 -13.76 13.72
N LEU A 247 2.34 -12.90 14.64
CA LEU A 247 3.76 -12.62 14.89
C LEU A 247 4.54 -13.86 15.34
N SER A 248 3.96 -14.75 16.15
CA SER A 248 4.63 -15.97 16.59
C SER A 248 4.81 -17.03 15.48
N THR A 249 4.00 -16.99 14.41
CA THR A 249 4.19 -17.86 13.24
C THR A 249 5.28 -17.38 12.27
N ARG A 250 5.79 -16.15 12.41
CA ARG A 250 6.84 -15.60 11.52
C ARG A 250 8.19 -16.25 11.84
N PRO A 251 8.95 -16.72 10.82
CA PRO A 251 10.34 -17.10 11.00
C PRO A 251 11.14 -15.96 11.61
N LEU A 252 12.04 -16.25 12.56
CA LEU A 252 12.92 -15.21 13.17
C LEU A 252 13.93 -14.61 12.18
N GLY A 253 14.17 -15.32 11.07
CA GLY A 253 15.02 -14.90 9.96
C GLY A 253 14.98 -15.93 8.84
N PHE A 254 15.77 -15.69 7.80
CA PHE A 254 15.85 -16.47 6.58
C PHE A 254 17.33 -16.74 6.21
N PRO A 255 17.65 -17.89 5.59
CA PRO A 255 19.01 -18.16 5.08
C PRO A 255 19.37 -17.28 3.88
N SER A 256 18.38 -16.89 3.05
CA SER A 256 18.59 -16.05 1.86
C SER A 256 17.41 -15.12 1.60
N LEU A 257 17.66 -14.07 0.83
CA LEU A 257 16.63 -13.15 0.34
C LEU A 257 15.53 -13.89 -0.44
N GLN A 258 15.93 -14.82 -1.32
CA GLN A 258 15.03 -15.68 -2.08
C GLN A 258 14.12 -16.51 -1.17
N SER A 259 14.65 -17.13 -0.11
CA SER A 259 13.84 -17.91 0.84
C SER A 259 12.83 -17.04 1.62
N GLY A 260 13.15 -15.76 1.84
CA GLY A 260 12.21 -14.78 2.37
C GLY A 260 11.07 -14.47 1.40
N ILE A 261 11.38 -14.29 0.11
CA ILE A 261 10.39 -14.09 -0.97
C ILE A 261 9.48 -15.32 -1.10
N GLU A 262 10.06 -16.51 -1.14
CA GLU A 262 9.33 -17.80 -1.19
C GLU A 262 8.41 -17.99 0.01
N TRP A 263 8.85 -17.62 1.22
CA TRP A 263 8.01 -17.71 2.40
C TRP A 263 6.75 -16.84 2.29
N HIS A 264 6.86 -15.58 1.84
CA HIS A 264 5.70 -14.67 1.68
C HIS A 264 4.71 -15.16 0.62
N MET A 265 5.21 -15.80 -0.44
CA MET A 265 4.40 -16.44 -1.47
C MET A 265 3.69 -17.69 -0.93
N ARG A 266 4.41 -18.55 -0.21
CA ARG A 266 3.88 -19.80 0.36
C ARG A 266 2.89 -19.56 1.49
N SER A 267 3.12 -18.57 2.35
CA SER A 267 2.18 -18.12 3.37
C SER A 267 0.95 -17.41 2.80
N ARG A 268 0.96 -17.09 1.50
CA ARG A 268 -0.04 -16.25 0.81
C ARG A 268 -0.22 -14.86 1.44
N THR A 269 0.79 -14.36 2.16
CA THR A 269 0.85 -12.98 2.66
C THR A 269 0.93 -11.99 1.50
N ILE A 270 1.69 -12.34 0.47
CA ILE A 270 1.70 -11.67 -0.84
C ILE A 270 1.47 -12.77 -1.88
N ARG A 271 0.40 -12.65 -2.67
CA ARG A 271 0.01 -13.67 -3.68
C ARG A 271 0.65 -13.41 -5.04
N ASN A 272 1.08 -12.17 -5.29
CA ASN A 272 1.67 -11.75 -6.55
C ASN A 272 3.20 -11.90 -6.52
N SER A 273 3.75 -12.80 -7.35
CA SER A 273 5.19 -13.04 -7.43
C SER A 273 6.00 -11.80 -7.85
N LEU A 274 5.46 -10.95 -8.74
CA LEU A 274 6.14 -9.74 -9.16
C LEU A 274 6.23 -8.72 -8.01
N SER A 275 5.16 -8.62 -7.20
CA SER A 275 5.16 -7.76 -6.01
C SER A 275 6.09 -8.32 -4.94
N ALA A 276 5.97 -9.59 -4.57
CA ALA A 276 6.82 -10.23 -3.55
C ALA A 276 8.32 -10.11 -3.86
N ARG A 277 8.73 -10.34 -5.11
CA ARG A 277 10.14 -10.18 -5.55
C ARG A 277 10.65 -8.74 -5.50
N THR A 278 9.77 -7.75 -5.39
CA THR A 278 10.10 -6.32 -5.32
C THR A 278 10.00 -5.78 -3.90
N SER A 279 8.93 -6.10 -3.16
CA SER A 279 8.60 -5.52 -1.86
C SER A 279 9.30 -6.21 -0.69
N VAL A 280 9.38 -7.55 -0.68
CA VAL A 280 9.97 -8.34 0.42
C VAL A 280 11.43 -7.95 0.72
N PRO A 281 12.30 -7.66 -0.27
CA PRO A 281 13.66 -7.20 0.01
C PRO A 281 13.75 -5.93 0.86
N GLY A 282 12.79 -5.01 0.77
CA GLY A 282 12.73 -3.84 1.66
C GLY A 282 12.42 -4.19 3.12
N LEU A 283 11.82 -5.36 3.37
CA LEU A 283 11.38 -5.80 4.70
C LEU A 283 12.47 -6.54 5.48
N LEU A 284 13.57 -6.90 4.81
CA LEU A 284 14.67 -7.67 5.37
C LEU A 284 15.95 -6.83 5.44
N LYS A 285 16.83 -7.19 6.38
CA LYS A 285 18.21 -6.70 6.48
C LYS A 285 19.16 -7.89 6.59
N HIS A 286 20.28 -7.82 5.88
CA HIS A 286 21.36 -8.78 6.05
C HIS A 286 22.02 -8.52 7.41
N ASN A 287 22.26 -9.58 8.17
CA ASN A 287 23.02 -9.54 9.42
C ASN A 287 24.31 -10.34 9.21
N GLU A 288 25.43 -9.62 9.03
CA GLU A 288 26.74 -10.20 8.76
C GLU A 288 27.27 -11.07 9.92
N GLU A 289 26.80 -10.84 11.14
CA GLU A 289 27.14 -11.63 12.33
C GLU A 289 26.34 -12.95 12.42
N ALA A 290 25.19 -13.03 11.73
CA ALA A 290 24.32 -14.19 11.77
C ALA A 290 24.65 -15.20 10.67
N SER A 291 25.40 -16.25 11.00
CA SER A 291 25.67 -17.35 10.08
C SER A 291 24.50 -18.35 9.97
N GLY A 292 24.21 -18.83 8.76
CA GLY A 292 23.27 -19.92 8.52
C GLY A 292 21.81 -19.48 8.33
N SER A 293 20.87 -20.10 9.03
CA SER A 293 19.42 -19.96 8.76
C SER A 293 18.79 -18.61 9.12
N ARG A 294 19.58 -17.64 9.61
CA ARG A 294 19.13 -16.32 10.05
C ARG A 294 19.98 -15.15 9.50
N SER A 295 20.76 -15.37 8.44
CA SER A 295 21.58 -14.30 7.81
C SER A 295 20.76 -13.13 7.28
N TRP A 296 19.46 -13.33 7.03
CA TRP A 296 18.50 -12.25 6.76
C TRP A 296 17.50 -12.16 7.91
N THR A 297 17.34 -10.99 8.50
CA THR A 297 16.42 -10.73 9.60
C THR A 297 15.39 -9.67 9.21
N TRP A 298 14.26 -9.62 9.92
CA TRP A 298 13.27 -8.57 9.71
C TRP A 298 13.86 -7.21 10.05
N ARG A 299 13.62 -6.24 9.16
CA ARG A 299 14.07 -4.86 9.35
C ARG A 299 13.34 -4.18 10.50
N THR A 300 12.01 -4.27 10.49
CA THR A 300 11.14 -3.67 11.51
C THR A 300 10.73 -4.72 12.55
N ASN A 301 10.97 -4.44 13.83
CA ASN A 301 10.38 -5.20 14.92
C ASN A 301 8.90 -4.83 15.09
N LEU A 302 8.03 -5.47 14.32
CA LEU A 302 6.59 -5.17 14.34
C LEU A 302 5.96 -5.39 15.73
N GLY A 303 6.48 -6.33 16.54
CA GLY A 303 6.00 -6.55 17.91
C GLY A 303 6.25 -5.37 18.85
N ALA A 304 7.39 -4.68 18.72
CA ALA A 304 7.68 -3.48 19.51
C ALA A 304 6.72 -2.30 19.22
N THR A 305 5.96 -2.36 18.11
CA THR A 305 5.00 -1.32 17.73
C THR A 305 3.62 -1.48 18.40
N GLN A 306 3.40 -2.60 19.12
CA GLN A 306 2.13 -2.92 19.80
C GLN A 306 1.51 -1.78 20.63
N PRO A 307 2.28 -0.98 21.42
CA PRO A 307 1.71 0.08 22.24
C PRO A 307 0.95 1.17 21.45
N PHE A 308 1.17 1.27 20.14
CA PHE A 308 0.57 2.28 19.28
C PHE A 308 -0.66 1.79 18.49
N TRP A 309 -0.89 0.47 18.42
CA TRP A 309 -1.86 -0.13 17.49
C TRP A 309 -3.30 0.38 17.67
N GLU A 310 -3.79 0.42 18.91
CA GLU A 310 -5.12 0.97 19.21
C GLU A 310 -5.23 2.45 18.80
N GLY A 311 -4.20 3.24 19.09
CA GLY A 311 -4.12 4.66 18.74
C GLY A 311 -4.06 4.96 17.23
N TRP A 312 -3.80 3.96 16.39
CA TRP A 312 -3.88 4.08 14.94
C TRP A 312 -5.33 4.01 14.42
N PHE A 313 -6.17 3.17 15.02
CA PHE A 313 -7.48 2.81 14.47
C PHE A 313 -8.67 3.46 15.20
N VAL A 314 -8.52 3.83 16.48
CA VAL A 314 -9.60 4.49 17.24
C VAL A 314 -10.03 5.81 16.59
N GLY A 315 -11.33 5.90 16.26
CA GLY A 315 -11.96 7.02 15.57
C GLY A 315 -11.60 7.14 14.08
N LEU A 316 -10.95 6.15 13.47
CA LEU A 316 -10.58 6.14 12.06
C LEU A 316 -11.81 6.30 11.15
N SER A 317 -12.90 5.57 11.42
CA SER A 317 -14.09 5.59 10.56
C SER A 317 -14.76 6.96 10.57
N LYS A 318 -14.83 7.59 11.75
CA LYS A 318 -15.28 8.98 11.91
C LYS A 318 -14.37 9.97 11.17
N LYS A 319 -13.05 9.90 11.37
CA LYS A 319 -12.07 10.76 10.69
C LYS A 319 -12.18 10.61 9.17
N PHE A 320 -12.34 9.39 8.67
CA PHE A 320 -12.52 9.07 7.26
C PHE A 320 -13.76 9.75 6.68
N LEU A 321 -14.90 9.70 7.38
CA LEU A 321 -16.14 10.36 6.91
C LEU A 321 -16.10 11.89 7.02
N GLU A 322 -15.39 12.45 8.01
CA GLU A 322 -15.32 13.90 8.27
C GLU A 322 -14.21 14.66 7.53
N ALA A 323 -13.17 14.00 7.03
CA ALA A 323 -12.08 14.65 6.31
C ALA A 323 -12.52 15.25 4.96
N ARG A 324 -11.71 16.14 4.37
CA ARG A 324 -12.06 16.87 3.13
C ARG A 324 -11.51 16.17 1.88
N GLY A 325 -12.26 16.26 0.78
CA GLY A 325 -11.94 15.61 -0.49
C GLY A 325 -12.80 14.37 -0.76
N GLY A 326 -12.65 13.83 -1.97
CA GLY A 326 -13.22 12.54 -2.37
C GLY A 326 -12.72 11.40 -1.50
N LYS A 327 -13.52 10.35 -1.38
CA LYS A 327 -13.27 9.23 -0.46
C LYS A 327 -13.45 7.90 -1.17
N LEU A 328 -12.49 7.02 -0.99
CA LEU A 328 -12.50 5.68 -1.55
C LEU A 328 -12.08 4.67 -0.47
N LEU A 329 -12.83 3.58 -0.36
CA LEU A 329 -12.49 2.43 0.46
C LEU A 329 -12.38 1.21 -0.46
N LEU A 330 -11.26 0.49 -0.39
CA LEU A 330 -11.05 -0.77 -1.09
C LEU A 330 -10.81 -1.87 -0.06
N LEU A 331 -11.59 -2.96 -0.12
CA LEU A 331 -11.50 -4.07 0.84
C LEU A 331 -11.28 -5.40 0.10
N ALA A 332 -10.53 -6.32 0.71
CA ALA A 332 -10.39 -7.72 0.26
C ALA A 332 -11.66 -8.55 0.50
N GLY A 333 -12.64 -8.02 1.23
CA GLY A 333 -13.96 -8.64 1.42
C GLY A 333 -14.14 -9.44 2.71
N THR A 334 -13.09 -9.59 3.52
CA THR A 334 -13.17 -10.14 4.89
C THR A 334 -13.66 -9.11 5.91
N ASP A 335 -13.40 -7.82 5.67
CA ASP A 335 -13.76 -6.74 6.58
C ASP A 335 -15.27 -6.48 6.61
N ARG A 336 -15.83 -6.48 7.82
CA ARG A 336 -17.19 -5.98 8.07
C ARG A 336 -17.13 -4.47 8.22
N LEU A 337 -17.90 -3.75 7.40
CA LEU A 337 -18.14 -2.33 7.63
C LEU A 337 -18.72 -2.13 9.04
N ASP A 338 -18.11 -1.26 9.83
CA ASP A 338 -18.70 -0.85 11.11
C ASP A 338 -19.97 -0.03 10.91
N LYS A 339 -20.60 0.36 12.02
CA LYS A 339 -21.85 1.13 12.01
C LYS A 339 -21.70 2.49 11.32
N GLU A 340 -20.59 3.19 11.52
CA GLU A 340 -20.38 4.53 10.94
C GLU A 340 -20.15 4.43 9.44
N LEU A 341 -19.27 3.52 8.98
CA LEU A 341 -19.02 3.30 7.56
C LEU A 341 -20.25 2.74 6.83
N THR A 342 -21.05 1.88 7.48
CA THR A 342 -22.33 1.41 6.92
C THR A 342 -23.30 2.57 6.70
N ILE A 343 -23.47 3.45 7.69
CA ILE A 343 -24.31 4.65 7.56
C ILE A 343 -23.73 5.59 6.49
N GLY A 344 -22.42 5.79 6.46
CA GLY A 344 -21.75 6.61 5.47
C GLY A 344 -21.93 6.10 4.03
N GLN A 345 -21.90 4.78 3.84
CA GLN A 345 -22.12 4.13 2.54
C GLN A 345 -23.57 4.27 2.09
N MET A 346 -24.54 4.04 2.98
CA MET A 346 -25.97 4.25 2.70
C MET A 346 -26.30 5.72 2.39
N GLN A 347 -25.49 6.66 2.90
CA GLN A 347 -25.58 8.10 2.60
C GLN A 347 -24.77 8.53 1.37
N GLY A 348 -24.08 7.61 0.68
CA GLY A 348 -23.26 7.93 -0.51
C GLY A 348 -22.04 8.82 -0.21
N LYS A 349 -21.52 8.82 1.03
CA LYS A 349 -20.41 9.70 1.44
C LYS A 349 -19.04 9.31 0.86
N TYR A 350 -18.89 8.07 0.40
CA TYR A 350 -17.66 7.53 -0.17
C TYR A 350 -17.95 6.48 -1.25
N ALA A 351 -16.95 6.19 -2.08
CA ALA A 351 -16.99 5.06 -3.00
C ALA A 351 -16.40 3.82 -2.32
N LEU A 352 -17.05 2.67 -2.48
CA LEU A 352 -16.60 1.38 -1.96
C LEU A 352 -16.36 0.41 -3.11
N GLN A 353 -15.22 -0.27 -3.11
CA GLN A 353 -14.93 -1.41 -3.97
C GLN A 353 -14.49 -2.60 -3.11
N VAL A 354 -14.92 -3.80 -3.50
CA VAL A 354 -14.50 -5.05 -2.85
C VAL A 354 -13.81 -5.95 -3.86
N PHE A 355 -12.74 -6.64 -3.45
CA PHE A 355 -11.93 -7.55 -4.24
C PHE A 355 -11.77 -8.91 -3.52
N PRO A 356 -12.78 -9.81 -3.57
CA PRO A 356 -12.81 -11.06 -2.81
C PRO A 356 -11.66 -12.03 -3.13
N GLU A 357 -11.04 -11.91 -4.30
CA GLU A 357 -9.87 -12.69 -4.70
C GLU A 357 -8.53 -12.23 -4.07
N ALA A 358 -8.47 -11.07 -3.40
CA ALA A 358 -7.26 -10.56 -2.73
C ALA A 358 -7.03 -11.21 -1.36
N GLY A 359 -5.79 -11.16 -0.88
CA GLY A 359 -5.48 -11.16 0.55
C GLY A 359 -5.42 -9.74 1.11
N HIS A 360 -4.78 -9.58 2.28
CA HIS A 360 -4.71 -8.29 2.97
C HIS A 360 -4.06 -7.15 2.15
N PHE A 361 -3.08 -7.49 1.30
CA PHE A 361 -2.35 -6.52 0.48
C PHE A 361 -3.01 -6.36 -0.91
N VAL A 362 -4.22 -5.81 -0.96
CA VAL A 362 -5.02 -5.64 -2.20
C VAL A 362 -4.27 -4.94 -3.35
N HIS A 363 -3.34 -4.04 -3.04
CA HIS A 363 -2.49 -3.33 -3.99
C HIS A 363 -1.27 -4.12 -4.47
N GLU A 364 -0.82 -5.12 -3.72
CA GLU A 364 0.23 -6.06 -4.14
C GLU A 364 -0.36 -7.25 -4.91
N ASP A 365 -1.49 -7.77 -4.44
CA ASP A 365 -2.15 -8.95 -5.03
C ASP A 365 -2.81 -8.61 -6.38
N LEU A 366 -3.55 -7.50 -6.46
CA LEU A 366 -4.34 -7.09 -7.63
C LEU A 366 -3.98 -5.67 -8.11
N PRO A 367 -2.70 -5.38 -8.42
CA PRO A 367 -2.23 -4.03 -8.73
C PRO A 367 -2.97 -3.42 -9.93
N GLU A 368 -3.31 -4.21 -10.96
CA GLU A 368 -4.02 -3.68 -12.13
C GLU A 368 -5.45 -3.22 -11.79
N LYS A 369 -6.20 -4.02 -11.02
CA LYS A 369 -7.57 -3.69 -10.61
C LYS A 369 -7.57 -2.49 -9.65
N THR A 370 -6.65 -2.48 -8.70
CA THR A 370 -6.46 -1.35 -7.77
C THR A 370 -6.08 -0.06 -8.53
N ALA A 371 -5.17 -0.14 -9.52
CA ALA A 371 -4.81 1.00 -10.36
C ALA A 371 -5.99 1.54 -11.19
N MET A 372 -6.81 0.66 -11.76
CA MET A 372 -8.02 1.05 -12.50
C MET A 372 -8.93 1.90 -11.61
N VAL A 373 -9.29 1.41 -10.42
CA VAL A 373 -10.20 2.11 -9.51
C VAL A 373 -9.60 3.42 -8.99
N LEU A 374 -8.28 3.48 -8.75
CA LEU A 374 -7.59 4.71 -8.34
C LEU A 374 -7.54 5.77 -9.45
N VAL A 375 -7.32 5.39 -10.71
CA VAL A 375 -7.34 6.31 -11.86
C VAL A 375 -8.77 6.80 -12.16
N ASP A 376 -9.78 5.94 -12.06
CA ASP A 376 -11.19 6.32 -12.18
C ASP A 376 -11.64 7.23 -11.03
N PHE A 377 -11.12 6.99 -9.82
CA PHE A 377 -11.36 7.84 -8.66
C PHE A 377 -10.71 9.23 -8.81
N TYR A 378 -9.46 9.31 -9.26
CA TYR A 378 -8.82 10.57 -9.62
C TYR A 378 -9.66 11.32 -10.67
N SER A 379 -9.99 10.65 -11.78
CA SER A 379 -10.70 11.26 -12.91
C SER A 379 -12.06 11.85 -12.52
N ARG A 380 -12.78 11.22 -11.59
CA ARG A 380 -14.05 11.73 -11.03
C ARG A 380 -13.89 12.90 -10.05
N ASN A 381 -12.72 13.09 -9.47
CA ASN A 381 -12.43 14.16 -8.50
C ASN A 381 -11.57 15.30 -9.09
N ASP A 382 -11.09 15.17 -10.33
CA ASP A 382 -10.31 16.22 -10.99
C ASP A 382 -11.18 17.44 -11.29
N ARG A 383 -10.79 18.56 -10.70
CA ARG A 383 -11.48 19.85 -10.84
C ARG A 383 -11.13 20.56 -12.16
N SER A 384 -10.13 20.10 -12.90
CA SER A 384 -9.75 20.65 -14.21
C SER A 384 -10.82 20.44 -15.28
N ALA A 385 -11.58 19.33 -15.20
CA ALA A 385 -12.71 19.03 -16.09
C ALA A 385 -13.97 19.86 -15.78
N LEU A 386 -14.07 20.46 -14.59
CA LEU A 386 -15.20 21.29 -14.17
C LEU A 386 -15.08 22.71 -14.70
N ILE A 387 -15.29 22.87 -16.01
CA ILE A 387 -15.62 24.17 -16.61
C ILE A 387 -17.03 24.55 -16.17
N LEU A 388 -17.16 25.08 -14.95
CA LEU A 388 -18.39 25.73 -14.51
C LEU A 388 -18.64 26.93 -15.43
N PRO A 389 -19.87 27.11 -15.95
CA PRO A 389 -20.21 28.32 -16.69
C PRO A 389 -19.94 29.53 -15.79
N PRO A 390 -19.32 30.61 -16.31
CA PRO A 390 -19.00 31.79 -15.51
C PRO A 390 -20.27 32.32 -14.83
N LYS A 391 -20.15 32.71 -13.56
CA LYS A 391 -21.32 33.16 -12.79
C LYS A 391 -22.00 34.31 -13.52
N VAL A 392 -23.33 34.33 -13.48
CA VAL A 392 -24.14 35.39 -14.08
C VAL A 392 -23.71 36.79 -13.59
N SER A 393 -23.28 36.91 -12.33
CA SER A 393 -22.66 38.12 -11.78
C SER A 393 -21.44 38.60 -12.56
N ASP A 394 -20.60 37.67 -12.99
CA ASP A 394 -19.30 37.94 -13.61
C ASP A 394 -19.48 38.22 -15.11
N LEU A 395 -20.47 37.58 -15.74
CA LEU A 395 -20.94 37.90 -17.10
C LEU A 395 -21.52 39.32 -17.17
N ILE A 396 -22.41 39.69 -16.24
CA ILE A 396 -22.99 41.04 -16.14
C ILE A 396 -21.88 42.07 -15.90
N ARG A 397 -20.94 41.77 -14.98
CA ARG A 397 -19.80 42.66 -14.68
C ARG A 397 -18.83 42.83 -15.85
N ALA A 398 -18.74 41.84 -16.72
CA ALA A 398 -17.97 41.88 -17.97
C ALA A 398 -18.74 42.54 -19.15
N GLY A 399 -19.92 43.10 -18.92
CA GLY A 399 -20.72 43.78 -19.95
C GLY A 399 -21.30 42.83 -21.02
N LYS A 400 -21.26 41.52 -20.80
CA LYS A 400 -21.90 40.54 -21.69
C LYS A 400 -23.39 40.54 -21.41
N ARG A 401 -24.21 40.61 -22.48
CA ARG A 401 -25.64 40.29 -22.37
C ARG A 401 -25.77 38.82 -21.97
N VAL A 402 -26.50 38.58 -20.89
CA VAL A 402 -26.92 37.25 -20.40
C VAL A 402 -28.23 36.88 -21.05
#